data_AF-A0A926M0R3-F1
#
_entry.id   AF-A0A926M0R3-F1
#
_cell.length_a   1.000
_cell.length_b   1.000
_cell.length_c   1.000
_cell.angle_alpha   90.00
_cell.angle_beta   90.00
_cell.angle_gamma   90.00
#
_symmetry.space_group_name_H-M   'P 1'
#
loop_
_entity.id
_entity.type
_entity.pdbx_description
1 polymer ?
#
loop_
_entity_poly.entity_id
_entity_poly.type
_entity_poly.pdbx_seq_one_letter_code
_entity_poly.pdbx_strand_id
1 'polypeptide(L)' 'MRKLDLHGFTLEEAYQEFTDFIYSAYEDSISKVEIVTGNSGQIKKEFPHWAENNHQIRYIENSWHKGSFIVKIEKKY' A
#
# COMPACT_ATOMS: atom_id res chain seq x y z
N MET A 1 -1.76 0.65 -13.86
CA MET A 1 -1.32 0.27 -12.50
C MET A 1 -1.71 1.44 -11.61
N ARG A 2 -2.56 1.22 -10.59
CA ARG A 2 -2.95 2.31 -9.68
C ARG A 2 -1.78 2.61 -8.76
N LYS A 3 -1.65 3.88 -8.40
CA LYS A 3 -0.58 4.39 -7.54
C LYS A 3 -1.18 5.28 -6.47
N LEU A 4 -0.79 5.07 -5.22
CA LEU A 4 -1.11 5.93 -4.10
C LEU A 4 0.16 6.61 -3.60
N ASP A 5 0.12 7.93 -3.46
CA ASP A 5 1.22 8.69 -2.88
C ASP A 5 0.87 9.12 -1.47
N LEU A 6 1.59 8.57 -0.49
CA LEU A 6 1.42 8.85 0.93
C LEU A 6 2.52 9.80 1.44
N HIS A 7 3.32 10.39 0.54
CA HIS A 7 4.40 11.27 0.96
C HIS A 7 3.86 12.59 1.50
N GLY A 8 4.22 12.92 2.73
CA GLY A 8 3.81 14.17 3.39
C GLY A 8 2.50 14.08 4.17
N PHE A 9 1.83 12.93 4.16
CA PHE A 9 0.73 12.65 5.07
C PHE A 9 1.25 12.35 6.49
N THR A 10 0.40 12.57 7.48
CA THR A 10 0.63 12.00 8.81
C THR A 10 0.43 10.48 8.78
N LEU A 11 0.89 9.78 9.83
CA LEU A 11 0.78 8.33 9.90
C LEU A 11 -0.67 7.85 9.86
N GLU A 12 -1.56 8.54 10.56
CA GLU A 12 -2.98 8.20 10.66
C GLU A 12 -3.70 8.46 9.32
N GLU A 13 -3.48 9.62 8.70
CA GLU A 13 -4.05 9.92 7.38
C GLU A 13 -3.55 8.93 6.32
N ALA A 14 -2.25 8.62 6.34
CA ALA A 14 -1.67 7.67 5.40
C ALA A 14 -2.26 6.26 5.56
N TYR A 15 -2.53 5.83 6.80
CA TYR A 15 -3.17 4.55 7.07
C TYR A 15 -4.62 4.50 6.59
N GLN A 16 -5.37 5.59 6.80
CA GLN A 16 -6.75 5.70 6.35
C GLN A 16 -6.84 5.68 4.81
N GLU A 17 -6.04 6.51 4.14
CA GLU A 17 -5.97 6.55 2.67
C GLU A 17 -5.49 5.22 2.08
N PHE A 18 -4.50 4.59 2.71
CA PHE A 18 -4.04 3.25 2.32
C PHE A 18 -5.17 2.22 2.38
N THR A 19 -5.91 2.19 3.48
CA THR A 19 -6.96 1.21 3.71
C THR A 19 -8.09 1.37 2.69
N ASP A 20 -8.56 2.60 2.48
CA ASP A 20 -9.59 2.89 1.47
C ASP A 20 -9.13 2.54 0.05
N PHE A 21 -7.88 2.88 -0.28
CA PHE A 21 -7.31 2.60 -1.59
C PHE A 21 -7.16 1.10 -1.86
N ILE A 22 -6.72 0.31 -0.88
CA ILE A 22 -6.63 -1.15 -0.99
C ILE A 22 -8.01 -1.76 -1.13
N TYR A 23 -8.98 -1.29 -0.33
CA TYR A 23 -10.36 -1.75 -0.41
C TYR A 23 -10.94 -1.51 -1.81
N SER A 24 -10.83 -0.28 -2.32
CA SER A 24 -11.26 0.10 -3.66
C SER A 24 -10.54 -0.73 -4.74
N ALA A 25 -9.22 -0.93 -4.62
CA ALA A 25 -8.47 -1.76 -5.56
C ALA A 25 -8.93 -3.23 -5.55
N TYR A 26 -9.25 -3.78 -4.38
CA TYR A 26 -9.80 -5.13 -4.23
C TYR A 26 -11.20 -5.24 -4.87
N GLU A 27 -12.07 -4.25 -4.66
CA GLU A 27 -13.40 -4.18 -5.27
C GLU A 27 -13.32 -4.10 -6.80
N ASP A 28 -12.44 -3.26 -7.33
CA ASP A 28 -12.15 -3.13 -8.76
C ASP A 28 -11.39 -4.34 -9.35
N SER A 29 -11.11 -5.38 -8.55
CA SER A 29 -10.35 -6.57 -8.98
C SER A 29 -8.96 -6.26 -9.55
N ILE A 30 -8.34 -5.16 -9.08
CA ILE A 30 -6.99 -4.74 -9.47
C ILE A 30 -5.98 -5.69 -8.84
N SER A 31 -5.20 -6.41 -9.66
CA SER A 31 -4.26 -7.40 -9.13
C SER A 31 -2.99 -6.82 -8.50
N LYS A 32 -2.64 -5.55 -8.81
CA LYS A 32 -1.40 -4.92 -8.35
C LYS A 32 -1.51 -3.39 -8.30
N VAL A 33 -0.95 -2.82 -7.24
CA VAL A 33 -0.88 -1.36 -7.02
C VAL A 33 0.50 -0.96 -6.52
N GLU A 34 0.86 0.31 -6.70
CA GLU A 34 2.09 0.90 -6.17
C GLU A 34 1.74 1.87 -5.03
N ILE A 35 2.40 1.75 -3.89
CA ILE A 35 2.25 2.68 -2.76
C ILE A 35 3.58 3.39 -2.55
N VAL A 36 3.57 4.72 -2.61
CA VAL A 36 4.75 5.57 -2.35
C VAL A 36 4.68 6.04 -0.91
N THR A 37 5.60 5.51 -0.09
CA THR A 37 5.71 5.88 1.33
C THR A 37 6.78 6.95 1.57
N GLY A 38 7.53 7.32 0.53
CA GLY A 38 8.74 8.15 0.65
C GLY A 38 9.97 7.37 1.11
N ASN A 39 11.14 8.02 1.03
CA ASN A 39 12.44 7.36 1.25
C ASN A 39 12.77 7.10 2.74
N SER A 40 12.32 7.97 3.65
CA SER A 40 12.78 8.01 5.05
C SER A 40 11.70 8.46 6.05
N GLY A 41 10.50 7.86 6.01
CA GLY A 41 9.38 8.19 6.91
C GLY A 41 8.99 7.07 7.88
N GLN A 42 8.22 7.40 8.92
CA GLN A 42 7.56 6.41 9.79
C GLN A 42 6.60 5.52 9.00
N ILE A 43 5.89 6.10 8.02
CA ILE A 43 4.98 5.37 7.12
C ILE A 43 5.69 4.18 6.48
N LYS A 44 6.92 4.35 5.99
CA LYS A 44 7.69 3.25 5.39
C LYS A 44 7.99 2.10 6.37
N LYS A 45 8.16 2.40 7.65
CA LYS A 45 8.43 1.40 8.70
C LYS A 45 7.15 0.64 9.09
N GLU A 46 6.03 1.36 9.14
CA GLU A 46 4.74 0.80 9.52
C GLU A 46 4.04 0.08 8.37
N PHE A 47 4.28 0.51 7.13
CA PHE A 47 3.62 -0.02 5.93
C PHE A 47 3.69 -1.55 5.79
N PRO A 48 4.83 -2.23 6.01
CA PRO A 48 4.88 -3.69 6.03
C PRO A 48 3.90 -4.31 7.03
N HIS A 49 3.79 -3.74 8.23
CA HIS A 49 2.89 -4.21 9.27
C HIS A 49 1.42 -4.01 8.86
N TRP A 50 1.09 -2.88 8.23
CA TRP A 50 -0.26 -2.64 7.70
C TRP A 50 -0.64 -3.66 6.64
N ALA A 51 0.30 -3.98 5.75
CA ALA A 51 0.07 -4.95 4.70
C ALA A 51 -0.08 -6.38 5.25
N GLU A 52 0.73 -6.77 6.24
CA GLU A 52 0.62 -8.08 6.89
C GLU A 52 -0.70 -8.25 7.67
N ASN A 53 -1.24 -7.17 8.24
CA ASN A 53 -2.52 -7.20 8.95
C ASN A 53 -3.75 -7.09 8.03
N ASN A 54 -3.57 -6.97 6.71
CA ASN A 54 -4.68 -6.79 5.78
C ASN A 54 -4.91 -8.06 4.94
N HIS A 55 -6.04 -8.75 5.18
CA HIS A 55 -6.42 -9.97 4.47
C HIS A 55 -6.66 -9.81 2.96
N GLN A 56 -6.82 -8.58 2.47
CA GLN A 56 -6.98 -8.29 1.04
C GLN A 56 -5.65 -8.23 0.30
N ILE A 57 -4.53 -8.25 1.03
CA ILE A 57 -3.18 -8.18 0.47
C ILE A 57 -2.55 -9.57 0.50
N ARG A 58 -2.02 -9.98 -0.66
CA ARG A 58 -1.37 -11.27 -0.80
C ARG A 58 0.10 -11.22 -0.40
N TYR A 59 0.81 -10.19 -0.86
CA TYR A 59 2.19 -9.89 -0.46
C TYR A 59 2.59 -8.50 -0.94
N ILE A 60 3.67 -7.98 -0.37
CA ILE A 60 4.31 -6.73 -0.79
C ILE A 60 5.72 -7.00 -1.32
N GLU A 61 6.13 -6.22 -2.30
CA GLU A 61 7.48 -6.21 -2.84
C GLU A 61 8.07 -4.81 -2.70
N ASN A 62 9.34 -4.73 -2.32
CA ASN A 62 10.06 -3.46 -2.35
C ASN A 62 10.32 -3.07 -3.80
N SER A 63 9.99 -1.85 -4.17
CA SER A 63 10.42 -1.31 -5.46
C SER A 63 11.94 -1.06 -5.44
N TRP A 64 12.56 -1.10 -6.62
CA TRP A 64 13.99 -0.80 -6.77
C TRP A 64 14.33 0.61 -6.24
N HIS A 65 13.40 1.55 -6.38
CA HIS A 65 13.48 2.85 -5.74
C HIS A 65 13.03 2.72 -4.28
N LYS A 66 13.94 3.03 -3.33
CA LYS A 66 13.76 2.91 -1.86
C LYS A 66 12.60 3.74 -1.25
N GLY A 67 11.69 4.28 -2.06
CA GLY A 67 10.57 5.12 -1.63
C GLY A 67 9.18 4.57 -1.96
N SER A 68 9.08 3.36 -2.49
CA SER A 68 7.79 2.76 -2.87
C SER A 68 7.75 1.24 -2.72
N PHE A 69 6.54 0.72 -2.59
CA PHE A 69 6.23 -0.70 -2.49
C PHE A 69 5.22 -1.09 -3.55
N ILE A 70 5.41 -2.25 -4.16
CA ILE A 70 4.41 -2.87 -5.01
C ILE A 70 3.58 -3.80 -4.13
N VAL A 71 2.28 -3.56 -4.07
CA VAL A 71 1.34 -4.38 -3.31
C VAL A 71 0.59 -5.25 -4.29
N LYS A 72 0.58 -6.56 -4.02
CA LYS A 72 -0.24 -7.49 -4.78
C LYS A 72 -1.50 -7.79 -3.99
N ILE A 73 -2.62 -7.47 -4.59
CA ILE A 73 -3.95 -7.64 -4.00
C ILE A 73 -4.39 -9.09 -4.21
N GLU A 74 -5.08 -9.64 -3.23
CA GLU A 74 -5.69 -10.96 -3.33
C GLU A 74 -6.79 -10.97 -4.39
N LYS A 75 -7.01 -12.13 -5.02
CA LYS A 75 -8.04 -12.27 -6.04
C LYS A 75 -9.40 -12.40 -5.35
N LYS A 76 -10.35 -11.53 -5.70
CA LYS A 76 -11.76 -11.72 -5.35
C LYS A 76 -12.26 -13.00 -6.04
N TYR A 77 -12.64 -14.00 -5.26
CA TYR A 77 -13.18 -15.28 -5.73
C TYR A 77 -14.68 -15.19 -6.01
#